data_AF-A0A975GG45-F1
#
_entry.id   AF-A0A975GG45-F1
#
_cell.length_a   1.000
_cell.length_b   1.000
_cell.length_c   1.000
_cell.angle_alpha   90.00
_cell.angle_beta   90.00
_cell.angle_gamma   90.00
#
_symmetry.space_group_name_H-M   'P 1'
#
loop_
_entity.id
_entity.type
_entity.pdbx_description
1 polymer ?
#
loop_
_entity_poly.entity_id
_entity_poly.type
_entity_poly.pdbx_seq_one_letter_code
_entity_poly.pdbx_strand_id
1 'polypeptide(L)'
;MNVRSSIKASGKHKITIPTLQSAIKILSRSDKFRLVQFILCELAEEESSSLLENGREYPIWSPYNAHDAAGILLKELDRNRVYEK
;
A
#
# COMPACT_ATOMS: atom_id res chain seq x y z
N MET A 1 -43.90 -15.84 -22.60
CA MET A 1 -43.58 -16.22 -21.20
C MET A 1 -42.16 -15.77 -20.92
N ASN A 2 -41.98 -14.73 -20.09
CA ASN A 2 -40.69 -14.09 -19.83
C ASN A 2 -40.27 -14.40 -18.38
N VAL A 3 -39.27 -15.27 -18.21
CA VAL A 3 -38.66 -15.59 -16.92
C VAL A 3 -37.19 -15.22 -16.95
N ARG A 4 -36.91 -13.91 -16.98
CA ARG A 4 -35.60 -13.37 -16.60
C ARG A 4 -35.76 -12.53 -15.35
N SER A 5 -36.15 -13.22 -14.27
CA SER A 5 -36.15 -12.65 -12.94
C SER A 5 -34.72 -12.69 -12.38
N SER A 6 -34.20 -11.50 -12.09
CA SER A 6 -33.43 -11.23 -10.89
C SER A 6 -32.13 -12.02 -10.67
N ILE A 7 -31.12 -11.79 -11.52
CA ILE A 7 -29.74 -11.72 -11.00
C ILE A 7 -29.45 -10.26 -10.64
N LYS A 8 -30.02 -9.81 -9.51
CA LYS A 8 -29.62 -8.54 -8.90
C LYS A 8 -28.13 -8.63 -8.60
N ALA A 9 -27.37 -7.75 -9.22
CA ALA A 9 -25.99 -7.46 -8.88
C ALA A 9 -25.88 -7.32 -7.36
N SER A 10 -25.18 -8.27 -6.73
CA SER A 10 -24.75 -8.16 -5.34
C SER A 10 -23.88 -6.91 -5.25
N GLY A 11 -24.43 -5.84 -4.69
CA GLY A 11 -23.78 -4.56 -4.56
C GLY A 11 -22.44 -4.73 -3.87
N LYS A 12 -21.39 -4.12 -4.42
CA LYS A 12 -20.06 -4.02 -3.80
C LYS A 12 -20.24 -3.38 -2.42
N HIS A 13 -20.32 -4.19 -1.37
CA HIS A 13 -20.37 -3.67 -0.02
C HIS A 13 -18.99 -3.09 0.27
N LYS A 14 -18.89 -1.75 0.26
CA LYS A 14 -17.66 -1.05 0.58
C LYS A 14 -17.32 -1.37 2.03
N ILE A 15 -16.42 -2.33 2.26
CA ILE A 15 -15.98 -2.70 3.61
C ILE A 15 -15.30 -1.47 4.20
N THR A 16 -15.82 -0.98 5.31
CA THR A 16 -15.28 0.17 6.05
C THR A 16 -14.51 -0.30 7.27
N ILE A 17 -13.52 0.48 7.69
CA ILE A 17 -12.65 0.15 8.85
C ILE A 17 -13.44 -0.17 10.12
N PRO A 18 -14.52 0.55 10.49
CA PRO A 18 -15.29 0.24 11.70
C PRO A 18 -15.95 -1.15 11.66
N THR A 19 -16.41 -1.57 10.48
CA THR A 19 -17.01 -2.89 10.27
C THR A 19 -15.96 -3.99 10.42
N LEU A 20 -14.76 -3.78 9.87
CA LEU A 20 -13.64 -4.71 10.00
C LEU A 20 -13.15 -4.82 11.45
N GLN A 21 -13.02 -3.70 12.18
CA GLN A 21 -12.64 -3.70 13.59
C GLN A 21 -13.60 -4.52 14.45
N SER A 22 -14.91 -4.41 14.18
CA SER A 22 -15.93 -5.18 14.88
C SER A 22 -15.77 -6.68 14.63
N ALA A 23 -15.49 -7.09 13.39
CA ALA A 23 -15.23 -8.49 13.05
C ALA A 23 -13.95 -9.02 13.71
N ILE A 24 -12.86 -8.23 13.70
CA ILE A 24 -11.58 -8.64 14.29
C ILE A 24 -11.69 -8.82 15.81
N LYS A 25 -12.51 -8.02 16.50
CA LYS A 25 -12.68 -8.12 17.96
C LYS A 25 -13.17 -9.50 18.41
N ILE A 26 -14.03 -10.15 17.62
CA ILE A 26 -14.67 -11.44 17.92
C ILE A 26 -13.67 -12.61 17.79
N LEU A 27 -12.59 -12.45 17.01
CA LEU A 27 -11.58 -13.49 16.79
C LEU A 27 -10.85 -13.87 18.09
N SER A 28 -10.44 -15.14 18.17
CA SER A 28 -9.56 -15.63 19.24
C SER A 28 -8.20 -14.93 19.19
N ARG A 29 -7.43 -14.98 20.29
CA ARG A 29 -6.09 -14.37 20.34
C ARG A 29 -5.17 -14.95 19.25
N SER A 30 -5.18 -16.26 19.05
CA SER A 30 -4.37 -16.93 18.01
C SER A 30 -4.77 -16.51 16.61
N ASP A 31 -6.08 -16.39 16.33
CA ASP A 31 -6.55 -16.01 14.99
C ASP A 31 -6.22 -14.56 14.67
N LYS A 32 -6.23 -13.67 15.67
CA LYS A 32 -5.76 -12.28 15.52
C LYS A 32 -4.29 -12.24 15.09
N PHE A 33 -3.42 -13.02 15.72
CA PHE A 33 -2.02 -13.08 15.33
C PHE A 33 -1.84 -13.64 13.92
N ARG A 34 -2.58 -14.70 13.58
CA ARG A 34 -2.53 -15.28 12.24
C ARG A 34 -3.01 -14.30 11.16
N LEU A 35 -4.06 -13.53 11.44
CA LEU A 35 -4.55 -12.49 10.54
C LEU A 35 -3.52 -11.38 10.35
N VAL A 36 -2.88 -10.92 11.43
CA VAL A 36 -1.81 -9.91 11.35
C VAL A 36 -0.64 -10.41 10.51
N GLN A 37 -0.19 -11.65 10.72
CA GLN A 37 0.87 -12.25 9.89
C GLN A 37 0.48 -12.30 8.42
N PHE A 38 -0.75 -12.74 8.12
CA PHE A 38 -1.27 -12.78 6.77
C PHE A 38 -1.26 -11.40 6.10
N ILE A 39 -1.83 -10.38 6.75
CA ILE A 39 -1.88 -9.01 6.23
C ILE A 39 -0.47 -8.44 6.05
N LEU A 40 0.44 -8.66 7.01
CA LEU A 40 1.82 -8.20 6.89
C LEU A 40 2.56 -8.84 5.71
N CYS A 41 2.34 -10.13 5.45
CA CYS A 41 2.90 -10.79 4.28
C CYS A 41 2.33 -10.23 2.98
N GLU A 42 1.00 -10.05 2.87
CA GLU A 42 0.39 -9.46 1.68
C GLU A 42 0.90 -8.04 1.42
N LEU A 43 0.99 -7.19 2.46
CA LEU A 43 1.51 -5.83 2.30
C LEU A 43 2.98 -5.82 1.88
N ALA A 44 3.81 -6.71 2.41
CA ALA A 44 5.20 -6.84 1.98
C ALA A 44 5.31 -7.30 0.51
N GLU A 45 4.42 -8.20 0.07
CA GLU A 45 4.32 -8.63 -1.33
C GLU A 45 3.85 -7.50 -2.26
N GLU A 46 2.87 -6.69 -1.84
CA GLU A 46 2.41 -5.52 -2.60
C GLU A 46 3.48 -4.42 -2.69
N GLU A 47 4.21 -4.15 -1.61
CA GLU A 47 5.32 -3.19 -1.61
C GLU A 47 6.50 -3.68 -2.46
N SER A 48 6.85 -4.96 -2.37
CA SER A 48 7.90 -5.52 -3.22
C SER A 48 7.50 -5.53 -4.70
N SER A 49 6.25 -5.84 -5.02
CA SER A 49 5.71 -5.80 -6.39
C SER A 49 5.61 -4.38 -6.95
N SER A 50 5.39 -3.37 -6.10
CA SER A 50 5.29 -1.96 -6.52
C SER A 50 6.64 -1.24 -6.56
N LEU A 51 7.64 -1.69 -5.81
CA LEU A 51 8.99 -1.11 -5.81
C LEU A 51 9.95 -1.85 -6.75
N LEU A 52 9.86 -3.17 -6.87
CA LEU A 52 10.80 -4.00 -7.63
C LEU A 52 10.07 -5.08 -8.44
N GLU A 53 9.95 -4.88 -9.76
CA GLU A 53 9.43 -5.89 -10.68
C GLU A 53 10.37 -7.10 -10.74
N ASN A 54 9.81 -8.31 -10.60
CA ASN A 54 10.56 -9.55 -10.73
C ASN A 54 11.24 -9.65 -12.11
N GLY A 55 12.55 -9.88 -12.14
CA GLY A 55 13.35 -10.01 -13.36
C GLY A 55 13.91 -8.70 -13.92
N ARG A 56 13.75 -7.57 -13.23
CA ARG A 56 14.40 -6.30 -13.60
C ARG A 56 15.71 -6.11 -12.86
N GLU A 57 16.76 -5.79 -13.61
CA GLU A 57 18.01 -5.27 -13.04
C GLU A 57 17.78 -3.80 -12.67
N TYR A 58 17.96 -3.49 -11.38
CA TYR A 58 17.93 -2.13 -10.91
C TYR A 58 19.37 -1.60 -10.87
N PRO A 59 19.65 -0.42 -11.45
CA PRO A 59 20.99 0.13 -11.41
C PRO A 59 21.41 0.33 -9.95
N ILE A 60 22.64 -0.06 -9.62
CA ILE A 60 23.19 0.18 -8.29
C ILE A 60 23.42 1.69 -8.18
N TRP A 61 22.50 2.39 -7.51
CA TRP A 61 22.68 3.77 -7.10
C TRP A 61 23.66 3.79 -5.93
N SER A 62 24.94 3.55 -6.21
CA SER A 62 25.96 3.81 -5.21
C SER A 62 26.01 5.33 -4.97
N PRO A 63 26.23 5.80 -3.73
CA PRO A 63 26.38 7.22 -3.43
C PRO A 63 27.44 7.92 -4.28
N TYR A 64 28.39 7.17 -4.85
CA TYR A 64 29.37 7.67 -5.81
C TYR A 64 28.75 8.15 -7.12
N ASN A 65 27.66 7.56 -7.60
CA ASN A 65 26.95 7.99 -8.81
C ASN A 65 25.89 9.06 -8.55
N ALA A 66 25.72 9.50 -7.31
CA ALA A 66 24.73 10.49 -6.88
C ALA A 66 25.34 11.90 -6.76
N HIS A 67 26.20 12.28 -7.70
CA HIS A 67 26.92 13.56 -7.70
C HIS A 67 25.98 14.76 -7.56
N ASP A 68 24.78 14.67 -8.14
CA ASP A 68 23.79 15.75 -8.14
C ASP A 68 22.85 15.75 -6.93
N ALA A 69 22.90 14.74 -6.06
CA ALA A 69 21.96 14.60 -4.95
C ALA A 69 22.06 15.77 -3.96
N ALA A 70 23.27 16.23 -3.66
CA ALA A 70 23.48 17.40 -2.80
C ALA A 70 22.85 18.68 -3.40
N GLY A 71 22.98 18.88 -4.71
CA GLY A 71 22.38 20.02 -5.41
C GLY A 71 20.86 19.97 -5.43
N ILE A 72 20.29 18.78 -5.61
CA ILE A 72 18.83 18.57 -5.56
C ILE A 72 18.30 18.87 -4.15
N LEU A 73 18.97 18.37 -3.10
CA LEU A 73 18.54 18.61 -1.71
C LEU A 73 18.60 20.09 -1.32
N LEU A 74 19.65 20.81 -1.74
CA LEU A 74 19.75 22.26 -1.55
C LEU A 74 18.60 23.01 -2.23
N LYS A 75 18.29 22.64 -3.48
CA LYS A 75 17.17 23.25 -4.23
C LYS A 75 15.82 23.00 -3.58
N GLU A 76 15.58 21.80 -3.05
CA GLU A 76 14.33 21.49 -2.35
C GLU A 76 14.23 22.17 -0.97
N LEU A 77 15.35 22.39 -0.29
CA LEU A 77 15.39 23.18 0.95
C LEU A 77 15.06 24.65 0.68
N ASP A 78 15.62 25.24 -0.38
CA ASP A 78 15.31 26.62 -0.78
C ASP A 78 13.86 26.76 -1.23
N ARG A 79 13.34 25.77 -1.97
CA ARG A 79 11.92 25.73 -2.36
C ARG A 79 11.01 25.74 -1.12
N ASN A 80 11.32 24.94 -0.10
CA ASN A 80 10.54 24.90 1.15
C ASN A 80 10.68 26.16 2.00
N ARG A 81 11.86 26.81 2.01
CA ARG A 81 12.04 28.10 2.69
C ARG A 81 11.22 29.22 2.08
N VAL A 82 10.95 29.18 0.77
CA VAL A 82 10.09 30.16 0.10
C VAL A 82 8.62 30.00 0.49
N TYR A 83 8.19 28.83 0.96
CA TYR A 83 6.81 28.56 1.42
C TYR A 83 6.59 28.87 2.92
N GLU A 84 7.59 29.36 3.64
CA GLU A 84 7.51 29.73 5.06
C GLU A 84 7.34 31.25 5.29
N LYS A 85 6.96 32.00 4.24
CA LYS A 85 6.52 33.41 4.32
C LYS A 85 5.04 33.54 3.98
#